data_AF-A0A7Y2MJ00-F1
#
_entry.id   AF-A0A7Y2MJ00-F1
#
_cell.length_a   1.000
_cell.length_b   1.000
_cell.length_c   1.000
_cell.angle_alpha   90.00
_cell.angle_beta   90.00
_cell.angle_gamma   90.00
#
_symmetry.space_group_name_H-M   'P 1'
#
loop_
_entity.id
_entity.type
_entity.pdbx_description
1 polymer ?
#
loop_
_entity_poly.entity_id
_entity_poly.type
_entity_poly.pdbx_seq_one_letter_code
_entity_poly.pdbx_strand_id
1 'polypeptide(L)'
;MKKIVATVLAGALAFAIAVEPLQAQQVLVDPKALAAYKVQFLDPSGRVIDNGNGNISHSEGQGYGLLLAYLSNSPADFEQIWYFTRTELLLRDDGLAVWKWDPSAKPHVTDTNNASDGDMLIAYALALAGTSWNRSDYIEAAARMAQALLSEAVVEAGG
;
A
#
# COMPACT_ATOMS: atom_id res chain seq x y z
N MET A 1 -50.22 -4.24 60.01
CA MET A 1 -49.53 -5.52 59.68
C MET A 1 -48.99 -5.41 58.26
N LYS A 2 -47.69 -5.62 58.10
CA LYS A 2 -46.89 -5.37 56.89
C LYS A 2 -47.35 -6.25 55.71
N LYS A 3 -47.46 -5.67 54.50
CA LYS A 3 -47.39 -6.44 53.25
C LYS A 3 -46.24 -5.88 52.43
N ILE A 4 -45.11 -6.57 52.49
CA ILE A 4 -43.99 -6.41 51.56
C ILE A 4 -44.25 -7.43 50.46
N VAL A 5 -44.57 -6.97 49.25
CA VAL A 5 -44.46 -7.79 48.05
C VAL A 5 -43.30 -7.20 47.27
N ALA A 6 -42.14 -7.84 47.42
CA ALA A 6 -40.96 -7.54 46.62
C ALA A 6 -41.15 -8.22 45.25
N THR A 7 -41.56 -7.44 44.26
CA THR A 7 -41.52 -7.87 42.86
C THR A 7 -40.10 -7.60 42.36
N VAL A 8 -39.25 -8.61 42.37
CA VAL A 8 -37.96 -8.57 41.65
C VAL A 8 -38.27 -8.85 40.18
N LEU A 9 -38.39 -7.80 39.38
CA LEU A 9 -38.26 -7.90 37.93
C LEU A 9 -36.76 -7.95 37.62
N ALA A 10 -36.21 -9.15 37.45
CA ALA A 10 -34.89 -9.30 36.85
C ALA A 10 -35.06 -9.06 35.33
N GLY A 11 -34.85 -7.81 34.91
CA GLY A 11 -34.76 -7.45 33.50
C GLY A 11 -33.51 -8.09 32.90
N ALA A 12 -33.68 -9.04 32.00
CA ALA A 12 -32.60 -9.51 31.15
C ALA A 12 -32.24 -8.39 30.17
N LEU A 13 -31.12 -7.69 30.42
CA LEU A 13 -30.50 -6.84 29.39
C LEU A 13 -29.91 -7.78 28.33
N ALA A 14 -30.63 -7.94 27.22
CA ALA A 14 -30.03 -8.51 26.02
C ALA A 14 -29.06 -7.46 25.44
N PHE A 15 -27.76 -7.64 25.65
CA PHE A 15 -26.74 -6.96 24.85
C PHE A 15 -26.80 -7.54 23.44
N ALA A 16 -27.53 -6.88 22.55
CA ALA A 16 -27.40 -7.11 21.13
C ALA A 16 -26.03 -6.59 20.70
N ILE A 17 -25.06 -7.49 20.52
CA ILE A 17 -23.81 -7.16 19.84
C ILE A 17 -24.20 -6.93 18.39
N ALA A 18 -24.33 -5.67 17.99
CA ALA A 18 -24.43 -5.30 16.59
C ALA A 18 -23.09 -5.67 15.94
N VAL A 19 -23.06 -6.81 15.25
CA VAL A 19 -21.95 -7.15 14.37
C VAL A 19 -22.15 -6.28 13.13
N GLU A 20 -21.49 -5.12 13.12
CA GLU A 20 -21.39 -4.30 11.91
C GLU A 20 -20.74 -5.17 10.82
N PRO A 21 -21.37 -5.32 9.63
CA PRO A 21 -20.77 -6.09 8.56
C PRO A 21 -19.46 -5.40 8.16
N LEU A 22 -18.38 -6.19 8.06
CA LEU A 22 -17.12 -5.70 7.52
C LEU A 22 -17.40 -5.16 6.12
N GLN A 23 -17.25 -3.85 5.92
CA GLN A 23 -17.47 -3.23 4.63
C GLN A 23 -16.50 -3.85 3.62
N ALA A 24 -17.03 -4.62 2.65
CA ALA A 24 -16.18 -5.19 1.60
C ALA A 24 -15.53 -4.05 0.79
N GLN A 25 -14.23 -4.18 0.53
CA GLN A 25 -13.51 -3.21 -0.29
C GLN A 25 -14.17 -3.09 -1.67
N GLN A 26 -14.40 -1.87 -2.13
CA GLN A 26 -14.93 -1.64 -3.48
C GLN A 26 -13.85 -1.95 -4.52
N VAL A 27 -14.19 -2.79 -5.49
CA VAL A 27 -13.36 -3.05 -6.68
C VAL A 27 -13.60 -1.92 -7.67
N LEU A 28 -12.61 -1.05 -7.83
CA LEU A 28 -12.67 0.12 -8.71
C LEU A 28 -11.98 -0.12 -10.06
N VAL A 29 -11.11 -1.12 -10.14
CA VAL A 29 -10.47 -1.56 -11.39
C VAL A 29 -10.90 -3.00 -11.70
N ASP A 30 -11.46 -3.22 -12.90
CA ASP A 30 -11.89 -4.55 -13.37
C ASP A 30 -10.72 -5.55 -13.26
N PRO A 31 -10.88 -6.69 -12.55
CA PRO A 31 -9.86 -7.72 -12.46
C PRO A 31 -9.33 -8.22 -13.81
N LYS A 32 -10.14 -8.17 -14.88
CA LYS A 32 -9.68 -8.51 -16.24
C LYS A 32 -8.71 -7.47 -16.81
N ALA A 33 -8.94 -6.19 -16.52
CA ALA A 33 -8.02 -5.12 -16.91
C ALA A 33 -6.69 -5.25 -16.16
N LEU A 34 -6.74 -5.54 -14.86
CA LEU A 34 -5.52 -5.84 -14.08
C LEU A 34 -4.79 -7.07 -14.64
N ALA A 35 -5.49 -8.15 -14.97
CA ALA A 35 -4.88 -9.33 -15.57
C ALA A 35 -4.16 -9.02 -16.89
N ALA A 36 -4.77 -8.21 -17.75
CA ALA A 36 -4.16 -7.76 -19.00
C ALA A 36 -2.93 -6.86 -18.77
N TYR A 37 -2.98 -5.98 -17.77
CA TYR A 37 -1.84 -5.17 -17.34
C TYR A 37 -0.67 -6.05 -16.87
N LYS A 38 -0.94 -7.03 -16.00
CA LYS A 38 0.09 -7.93 -15.46
C LYS A 38 0.81 -8.70 -16.55
N VAL A 39 0.08 -9.24 -17.53
CA VAL A 39 0.68 -9.96 -18.66
C VAL A 39 1.71 -9.10 -19.42
N GLN A 40 1.49 -7.79 -19.50
CA GLN A 40 2.36 -6.90 -20.24
C GLN A 40 3.49 -6.30 -19.40
N PHE A 41 3.25 -6.07 -18.11
CA PHE A 41 4.10 -5.20 -17.31
C PHE A 41 4.55 -5.79 -15.96
N LEU A 42 3.94 -6.86 -15.43
CA LEU A 42 4.34 -7.43 -14.15
C LEU A 42 5.07 -8.77 -14.34
N ASP A 43 6.31 -8.85 -13.88
CA ASP A 43 7.07 -10.11 -13.91
C ASP A 43 6.94 -10.92 -12.60
N PRO A 44 7.38 -12.20 -12.59
CA PRO A 44 7.32 -13.05 -11.40
C PRO A 44 8.13 -12.55 -10.19
N SER A 45 9.09 -11.64 -10.39
CA SER A 45 9.88 -11.06 -9.29
C SER A 45 9.15 -9.93 -8.57
N GLY A 46 8.07 -9.39 -9.15
CA GLY A 46 7.33 -8.24 -8.62
C GLY A 46 7.68 -6.91 -9.29
N ARG A 47 8.43 -6.96 -10.40
CA ARG A 47 8.77 -5.77 -11.17
C ARG A 47 7.62 -5.34 -12.03
N VAL A 48 7.25 -4.07 -11.92
CA VAL A 48 6.56 -3.33 -12.97
C VAL A 48 7.61 -2.89 -13.98
N ILE A 49 7.48 -3.38 -15.20
CA ILE A 49 8.46 -3.26 -16.28
C ILE A 49 7.98 -2.22 -17.29
N ASP A 50 8.81 -1.22 -17.54
CA ASP A 50 8.69 -0.36 -18.71
C ASP A 50 9.34 -1.04 -19.92
N ASN A 51 8.54 -1.81 -20.65
CA ASN A 51 8.99 -2.52 -21.86
C ASN A 51 9.20 -1.60 -23.08
N GLY A 52 8.86 -0.31 -22.96
CA GLY A 52 9.19 0.73 -23.93
C GLY A 52 10.54 1.39 -23.68
N ASN A 53 11.12 1.20 -22.49
CA ASN A 53 12.34 1.87 -22.05
C ASN A 53 13.38 0.91 -21.49
N GLY A 54 13.78 -0.08 -22.29
CA GLY A 54 14.86 -1.01 -21.93
C GLY A 54 14.51 -2.00 -20.82
N ASN A 55 13.23 -2.22 -20.53
CA ASN A 55 12.74 -3.07 -19.44
C ASN A 55 13.21 -2.59 -18.06
N ILE A 56 13.38 -1.30 -17.84
CA ILE A 56 13.69 -0.77 -16.50
C ILE A 56 12.44 -0.79 -15.61
N SER A 57 12.65 -0.64 -14.30
CA SER A 57 11.59 -0.44 -13.32
C SER A 57 11.83 0.86 -12.57
N HIS A 58 10.77 1.62 -12.33
CA HIS A 58 10.83 2.88 -11.59
C HIS A 58 10.02 2.80 -10.30
N SER A 59 10.36 3.63 -9.30
CA SER A 59 9.52 3.80 -8.10
C SER A 59 8.08 4.19 -8.46
N GLU A 60 7.91 5.06 -9.46
CA GLU A 60 6.61 5.44 -10.03
C GLU A 60 5.81 4.22 -10.54
N GLY A 61 6.42 3.39 -11.39
CA GLY A 61 5.80 2.20 -11.93
C GLY A 61 5.38 1.21 -10.84
N GLN A 62 6.25 1.00 -9.85
CA GLN A 62 5.91 0.19 -8.68
C GLN A 62 4.73 0.77 -7.90
N GLY A 63 4.72 2.08 -7.67
CA GLY A 63 3.63 2.79 -6.99
C GLY A 63 2.28 2.63 -7.70
N TYR A 64 2.26 2.77 -9.04
CA TYR A 64 1.06 2.49 -9.83
C TYR A 64 0.64 1.02 -9.76
N GLY A 65 1.59 0.08 -9.84
CA GLY A 65 1.30 -1.34 -9.71
C GLY A 65 0.64 -1.68 -8.36
N LEU A 66 1.17 -1.14 -7.26
CA LEU A 66 0.59 -1.28 -5.92
C LEU A 66 -0.83 -0.72 -5.86
N LEU A 67 -1.03 0.49 -6.38
CA LEU A 67 -2.34 1.14 -6.37
C LEU A 67 -3.36 0.34 -7.20
N LEU A 68 -2.99 -0.11 -8.40
CA LEU A 68 -3.85 -0.93 -9.26
C LEU A 68 -4.20 -2.27 -8.59
N ALA A 69 -3.23 -2.95 -7.98
CA ALA A 69 -3.47 -4.19 -7.24
C ALA A 69 -4.43 -3.98 -6.06
N TYR A 70 -4.28 -2.86 -5.32
CA TYR A 70 -5.22 -2.47 -4.28
C TYR A 70 -6.63 -2.23 -4.86
N LEU A 71 -6.76 -1.40 -5.90
CA LEU A 71 -8.05 -1.02 -6.50
C LEU A 71 -8.81 -2.20 -7.12
N SER A 72 -8.11 -3.28 -7.48
CA SER A 72 -8.70 -4.54 -7.94
C SER A 72 -8.89 -5.59 -6.83
N ASN A 73 -8.66 -5.23 -5.56
CA ASN A 73 -8.71 -6.14 -4.41
C ASN A 73 -7.85 -7.41 -4.62
N SER A 74 -6.59 -7.22 -5.05
CA SER A 74 -5.65 -8.27 -5.41
C SER A 74 -4.44 -8.29 -4.45
N PRO A 75 -4.60 -8.75 -3.20
CA PRO A 75 -3.57 -8.66 -2.16
C PRO A 75 -2.30 -9.47 -2.46
N ALA A 76 -2.41 -10.57 -3.20
CA ALA A 76 -1.26 -11.38 -3.60
C ALA A 76 -0.35 -10.63 -4.58
N ASP A 77 -0.94 -9.94 -5.56
CA ASP A 77 -0.22 -9.12 -6.53
C ASP A 77 0.41 -7.91 -5.84
N PHE A 78 -0.33 -7.30 -4.89
CA PHE A 78 0.18 -6.20 -4.09
C PHE A 78 1.42 -6.61 -3.30
N GLU A 79 1.38 -7.73 -2.56
CA GLU A 79 2.53 -8.19 -1.77
C GLU A 79 3.72 -8.56 -2.68
N GLN A 80 3.47 -9.12 -3.87
CA GLN A 80 4.53 -9.42 -4.83
C GLN A 80 5.26 -8.15 -5.29
N ILE A 81 4.50 -7.13 -5.70
CA ILE A 81 5.06 -5.82 -6.13
C ILE A 81 5.76 -5.15 -4.94
N TRP A 82 5.15 -5.18 -3.76
CA TRP A 82 5.71 -4.58 -2.56
C TRP A 82 7.01 -5.26 -2.14
N TYR A 83 7.09 -6.59 -2.25
CA TYR A 83 8.31 -7.34 -1.97
C TYR A 83 9.47 -6.82 -2.83
N PHE A 84 9.28 -6.71 -4.15
CA PHE A 84 10.31 -6.15 -5.02
C PHE A 84 10.68 -4.71 -4.62
N THR A 85 9.67 -3.85 -4.44
CA THR A 85 9.90 -2.44 -4.08
C THR A 85 10.72 -2.30 -2.80
N ARG A 86 10.39 -3.05 -1.74
CA ARG A 86 11.11 -2.95 -0.46
C ARG A 86 12.50 -3.58 -0.47
N THR A 87 12.77 -4.56 -1.33
CA THR A 87 14.09 -5.22 -1.38
C THR A 87 15.04 -4.59 -2.37
N GLU A 88 14.53 -4.06 -3.49
CA GLU A 88 15.34 -3.59 -4.61
C GLU A 88 15.33 -2.07 -4.74
N LEU A 89 14.32 -1.37 -4.20
CA LEU A 89 14.22 0.09 -4.32
C LEU A 89 14.38 0.84 -2.99
N LEU A 90 14.01 0.27 -1.84
CA LEU A 90 14.27 0.88 -0.53
C LEU A 90 15.71 0.65 -0.05
N LEU A 91 16.65 1.20 -0.82
CA LEU A 91 18.08 1.10 -0.56
C LEU A 91 18.67 2.35 0.10
N ARG A 92 17.86 3.41 0.28
CA ARG A 92 18.26 4.65 0.94
C ARG A 92 18.05 4.52 2.45
N ASP A 93 18.91 5.18 3.21
CA ASP A 93 18.84 5.18 4.69
C ASP A 93 17.81 6.17 5.25
N ASP A 94 17.19 6.99 4.40
CA ASP A 94 16.20 8.01 4.76
C ASP A 94 14.74 7.52 4.68
N GLY A 95 14.50 6.33 4.13
CA GLY A 95 13.16 5.76 3.98
C GLY A 95 12.46 6.09 2.66
N LEU A 96 13.12 6.72 1.70
CA LEU A 96 12.63 6.91 0.32
C LEU A 96 13.12 5.81 -0.63
N ALA A 97 12.44 5.63 -1.74
CA ALA A 97 12.83 4.68 -2.78
C ALA A 97 13.84 5.31 -3.75
N VAL A 98 14.83 4.53 -4.20
CA VAL A 98 15.60 4.89 -5.39
C VAL A 98 14.69 4.87 -6.61
N TRP A 99 14.84 5.84 -7.50
CA TRP A 99 13.86 6.06 -8.55
C TRP A 99 13.92 5.03 -9.69
N LYS A 100 15.07 4.38 -9.91
CA LYS A 100 15.30 3.51 -11.07
C LYS A 100 16.13 2.27 -10.74
N TRP A 101 15.66 1.15 -11.27
CA TRP A 101 16.36 -0.13 -11.29
C TRP A 101 16.47 -0.63 -12.74
N ASP A 102 17.69 -0.94 -13.16
CA ASP A 102 18.02 -1.34 -14.53
C ASP A 102 18.54 -2.79 -14.57
N PRO A 103 17.83 -3.73 -15.23
CA PRO A 103 18.25 -5.14 -15.32
C PRO A 103 19.59 -5.33 -16.03
N SER A 104 19.99 -4.39 -16.90
CA SER A 104 21.22 -4.48 -17.69
C SER A 104 22.44 -3.92 -16.94
N ALA A 105 22.23 -3.10 -15.92
CA ALA A 105 23.29 -2.50 -15.13
C ALA A 105 23.81 -3.43 -14.03
N LYS A 106 25.07 -3.25 -13.63
CA LYS A 106 25.69 -3.91 -12.47
C LYS A 106 26.50 -2.87 -11.67
N PRO A 107 26.06 -2.49 -10.45
CA PRO A 107 24.80 -2.87 -9.80
C PRO A 107 23.56 -2.39 -10.58
N HIS A 108 22.40 -3.00 -10.31
CA HIS A 108 21.14 -2.64 -10.99
C HIS A 108 20.67 -1.22 -10.69
N VAL A 109 21.06 -0.67 -9.53
CA VAL A 109 20.82 0.72 -9.14
C VAL A 109 22.13 1.49 -9.27
N THR A 110 22.16 2.46 -10.18
CA THR A 110 23.34 3.32 -10.45
C THR A 110 23.15 4.77 -10.02
N ASP A 111 21.91 5.16 -9.75
CA ASP A 111 21.52 6.46 -9.22
C ASP A 111 20.63 6.23 -8.00
N THR A 112 21.08 6.73 -6.85
CA THR A 112 20.39 6.55 -5.57
C THR A 112 19.35 7.63 -5.32
N ASN A 113 19.18 8.61 -6.19
CA ASN A 113 18.17 9.65 -6.02
C ASN A 113 16.75 9.06 -5.96
N ASN A 114 15.82 9.78 -5.35
CA ASN A 114 14.42 9.40 -5.34
C ASN A 114 13.64 10.10 -6.48
N ALA A 115 12.39 9.69 -6.64
CA ALA A 115 11.39 10.44 -7.38
C ALA A 115 10.14 10.56 -6.47
N SER A 116 9.86 11.77 -6.01
CA SER A 116 8.90 12.02 -4.92
C SER A 116 7.47 11.59 -5.26
N ASP A 117 7.09 11.63 -6.52
CA ASP A 117 5.81 11.11 -7.01
C ASP A 117 5.70 9.59 -6.84
N GLY A 118 6.76 8.85 -7.14
CA GLY A 118 6.86 7.42 -6.88
C GLY A 118 6.75 7.09 -5.40
N ASP A 119 7.46 7.83 -4.55
CA ASP A 119 7.36 7.70 -3.09
C ASP A 119 5.94 7.97 -2.59
N MET A 120 5.28 9.03 -3.08
CA MET A 120 3.91 9.37 -2.72
C MET A 120 2.92 8.27 -3.13
N LEU A 121 3.06 7.71 -4.33
CA LEU A 121 2.22 6.61 -4.82
C LEU A 121 2.39 5.35 -3.96
N ILE A 122 3.63 4.98 -3.63
CA ILE A 122 3.93 3.82 -2.79
C ILE A 122 3.34 4.01 -1.39
N ALA A 123 3.62 5.15 -0.74
CA ALA A 123 3.10 5.46 0.60
C ALA A 123 1.57 5.45 0.63
N TYR A 124 0.92 6.04 -0.38
CA TYR A 124 -0.53 6.10 -0.47
C TYR A 124 -1.15 4.70 -0.67
N ALA A 125 -0.60 3.90 -1.58
CA ALA A 125 -1.09 2.54 -1.82
C ALA A 125 -0.93 1.65 -0.57
N LEU A 126 0.19 1.77 0.15
CA LEU A 126 0.41 1.08 1.42
C LEU A 126 -0.57 1.52 2.52
N ALA A 127 -0.87 2.82 2.64
CA ALA A 127 -1.83 3.32 3.62
C ALA A 127 -3.25 2.80 3.36
N LEU A 128 -3.67 2.80 2.09
CA LEU A 128 -4.94 2.27 1.64
C LEU A 128 -5.06 0.76 1.91
N ALA A 129 -4.08 -0.02 1.43
CA ALA A 129 -4.01 -1.46 1.63
C ALA A 129 -3.92 -1.85 3.11
N GLY A 130 -3.08 -1.15 3.88
CA GLY A 130 -2.89 -1.37 5.31
C GLY A 130 -4.17 -1.20 6.10
N THR A 131 -4.96 -0.17 5.77
CA THR A 131 -6.25 0.11 6.41
C THR A 131 -7.29 -0.92 5.99
N SER A 132 -7.44 -1.17 4.68
CA SER A 132 -8.49 -2.05 4.16
C SER A 132 -8.27 -3.52 4.48
N TRP A 133 -7.02 -3.97 4.57
CA TRP A 133 -6.66 -5.37 4.81
C TRP A 133 -6.13 -5.61 6.23
N ASN A 134 -6.20 -4.60 7.11
CA ASN A 134 -5.77 -4.66 8.50
C ASN A 134 -4.29 -5.14 8.65
N ARG A 135 -3.40 -4.57 7.82
CA ARG A 135 -1.96 -4.85 7.77
C ARG A 135 -1.17 -3.72 8.41
N SER A 136 -0.82 -3.87 9.68
CA SER A 136 -0.08 -2.84 10.44
C SER A 136 1.30 -2.56 9.85
N ASP A 137 1.95 -3.57 9.29
CA ASP A 137 3.25 -3.43 8.62
C ASP A 137 3.19 -2.51 7.39
N TYR A 138 2.08 -2.54 6.63
CA TYR A 138 1.88 -1.60 5.52
C TYR A 138 1.62 -0.18 6.02
N ILE A 139 0.83 -0.02 7.09
CA ILE A 139 0.61 1.30 7.71
C ILE A 139 1.91 1.90 8.24
N GLU A 140 2.74 1.10 8.90
CA GLU A 140 4.05 1.56 9.39
C GLU A 140 4.97 1.97 8.25
N ALA A 141 5.04 1.17 7.18
CA ALA A 141 5.85 1.51 6.01
C ALA A 141 5.37 2.80 5.33
N ALA A 142 4.05 2.95 5.15
CA ALA A 142 3.44 4.16 4.61
C ALA A 142 3.77 5.40 5.45
N ALA A 143 3.62 5.30 6.78
CA ALA A 143 3.88 6.41 7.70
C ALA A 143 5.35 6.82 7.69
N ARG A 144 6.28 5.86 7.67
CA ARG A 144 7.72 6.14 7.58
C ARG A 144 8.07 6.88 6.28
N MET A 145 7.58 6.39 5.14
CA MET A 145 7.85 7.03 3.85
C MET A 145 7.21 8.42 3.74
N ALA A 146 5.99 8.61 4.26
CA ALA A 146 5.35 9.92 4.29
C ALA A 146 6.12 10.94 5.18
N GLN A 147 6.69 10.49 6.30
CA GLN A 147 7.55 11.31 7.14
C GLN A 147 8.87 11.65 6.44
N ALA A 148 9.48 10.68 5.75
CA ALA A 148 10.67 10.89 4.95
C ALA A 148 10.44 11.92 3.83
N LEU A 149 9.32 11.83 3.11
CA LEU A 149 8.93 12.81 2.10
C LEU A 149 8.85 14.23 2.67
N LEU A 150 8.23 14.38 3.84
CA LEU A 150 8.13 15.68 4.51
C LEU A 150 9.50 16.22 4.92
N SER A 151 10.41 15.36 5.37
CA SER A 151 11.76 15.75 5.82
C SER A 151 12.69 16.11 4.65
N GLU A 152 12.65 15.32 3.57
CA GLU A 152 13.70 15.33 2.55
C GLU A 152 13.27 16.00 1.23
N ALA A 153 11.97 16.04 0.93
CA ALA A 153 11.47 16.47 -0.38
C ALA A 153 10.57 17.72 -0.33
N VAL A 154 10.19 18.19 0.86
CA VAL A 154 9.38 19.40 1.03
C VAL A 154 10.27 20.56 1.48
N VAL A 155 10.15 21.70 0.81
CA VAL A 155 10.89 22.92 1.14
C VAL A 155 9.93 24.10 1.27
N GLU A 156 10.27 25.03 2.15
CA GLU A 156 9.61 26.33 2.18
C GLU A 156 10.11 27.17 1.00
N ALA A 157 9.19 27.64 0.17
CA ALA A 157 9.50 28.46 -0.98
C ALA A 157 8.52 29.62 -1.06
N GLY A 158 9.04 30.85 -1.09
CA GLY A 158 8.24 32.07 -1.23
C GLY A 158 7.82 32.77 0.07
N GLY A 159 8.02 32.14 1.24
CA GLY A 159 7.71 32.70 2.57
C GLY A 159 6.23 32.67 2.95
#